data_AF-A0A3A3HI76-F1
#
_entry.id   AF-A0A3A3HI76-F1
#
_cell.length_a   1.000
_cell.length_b   1.000
_cell.length_c   1.000
_cell.angle_alpha   90.00
_cell.angle_beta   90.00
_cell.angle_gamma   90.00
#
_symmetry.space_group_name_H-M   'P 1'
#
loop_
_entity.id
_entity.type
_entity.pdbx_description
1 polymer ?
#
loop_
_entity_poly.entity_id
_entity_poly.type
_entity_poly.pdbx_seq_one_letter_code
_entity_poly.pdbx_strand_id
1 'polypeptide(L)'
;MSDPKLLQEAAQVDVLDLAGRIIASPRRANASQAGELALAFAVETFWSIAIEAETLVNAIEQLADATSEERAALRDLCVGHCIAIRTILAAVRGETTEEEKTRWRKPKLKQKH
;
A
#
# COMPACT_ATOMS: atom_id res chain seq x y z
N MET A 1 0.18 -21.60 5.10
CA MET A 1 0.08 -20.75 6.30
C MET A 1 1.41 -20.04 6.45
N SER A 2 1.42 -18.71 6.44
CA SER A 2 2.63 -17.91 6.60
C SER A 2 3.16 -18.02 8.04
N ASP A 3 4.47 -18.20 8.22
CA ASP A 3 5.11 -18.27 9.54
C ASP A 3 4.99 -16.89 10.25
N PRO A 4 4.31 -16.79 11.41
CA PRO A 4 4.14 -15.54 12.15
C PRO A 4 5.47 -14.86 12.50
N LYS A 5 6.52 -15.64 12.75
CA LYS A 5 7.85 -15.11 13.07
C LYS A 5 8.48 -14.44 11.85
N LEU A 6 8.35 -15.07 10.68
CA LEU A 6 8.83 -14.51 9.41
C LEU A 6 8.13 -13.19 9.07
N LEU A 7 6.81 -13.10 9.31
CA LEU A 7 6.05 -11.86 9.11
C LEU A 7 6.52 -10.74 10.04
N GLN A 8 6.82 -11.07 11.30
CA GLN A 8 7.34 -10.10 12.26
C GLN A 8 8.73 -9.61 11.87
N GLU A 9 9.61 -10.51 11.41
CA GLU A 9 10.94 -10.17 10.92
C GLU A 9 10.86 -9.30 9.66
N ALA A 10 9.97 -9.63 8.72
CA ALA A 10 9.75 -8.86 7.49
C ALA A 10 9.31 -7.42 7.80
N ALA A 11 8.47 -7.22 8.83
CA ALA A 11 8.04 -5.89 9.27
C ALA A 11 9.17 -5.01 9.83
N GLN A 12 10.35 -5.58 10.14
CA GLN A 12 11.52 -4.84 10.61
C GLN A 12 12.53 -4.55 9.50
N VAL A 13 12.28 -5.02 8.27
CA VAL A 13 13.20 -4.83 7.14
C VAL A 13 13.04 -3.41 6.57
N ASP A 14 14.17 -2.71 6.44
CA ASP A 14 14.24 -1.51 5.58
C ASP A 14 14.26 -1.96 4.12
N VAL A 15 13.09 -1.88 3.48
CA VAL A 15 12.87 -2.35 2.12
C VAL A 15 13.65 -1.51 1.10
N LEU A 16 13.84 -0.21 1.35
CA LEU A 16 14.55 0.67 0.42
C LEU A 16 16.05 0.41 0.44
N ASP A 17 16.64 0.24 1.63
CA ASP A 17 18.04 -0.16 1.76
C ASP A 17 18.30 -1.53 1.12
N LEU A 18 17.42 -2.52 1.39
CA LEU A 18 17.55 -3.84 0.80
C LEU A 18 17.43 -3.82 -0.73
N ALA A 19 16.43 -3.10 -1.27
CA ALA A 19 16.28 -2.90 -2.71
C ALA A 19 17.52 -2.26 -3.32
N GLY A 20 18.07 -1.21 -2.69
CA GLY A 20 19.29 -0.54 -3.15
C GLY A 20 20.49 -1.49 -3.23
N ARG A 21 20.69 -2.34 -2.22
CA ARG A 21 21.75 -3.35 -2.21
C ARG A 21 21.58 -4.38 -3.34
N ILE A 22 20.35 -4.86 -3.55
CA ILE A 22 20.04 -5.82 -4.63
C ILE A 22 20.29 -5.19 -5.99
N ILE A 23 19.83 -3.96 -6.24
CA ILE A 23 20.01 -3.29 -7.53
C ILE A 23 21.49 -3.01 -7.82
N ALA A 24 22.25 -2.54 -6.82
CA ALA A 24 23.65 -2.16 -7.01
C ALA A 24 24.57 -3.36 -7.24
N SER A 25 24.30 -4.51 -6.60
CA SER A 25 25.12 -5.72 -6.79
C SER A 25 24.32 -7.01 -6.51
N PRO A 26 23.46 -7.44 -7.45
CA PRO A 26 22.51 -8.53 -7.21
C PRO A 26 23.18 -9.84 -6.77
N ARG A 27 24.33 -10.18 -7.36
CA ARG A 27 25.08 -11.42 -7.07
C ARG A 27 25.68 -11.45 -5.66
N ARG A 28 25.80 -10.30 -5.01
CA ARG A 28 26.40 -10.13 -3.68
C ARG A 28 25.39 -9.73 -2.61
N ALA A 29 24.17 -9.40 -3.01
CA ALA A 29 23.11 -9.07 -2.08
C ALA A 29 22.60 -10.36 -1.43
N ASN A 30 23.11 -10.66 -0.24
CA ASN A 30 22.50 -11.66 0.61
C ASN A 30 21.21 -11.06 1.19
N ALA A 31 20.06 -11.54 0.74
CA ALA A 31 18.76 -11.26 1.34
C ALA A 31 18.38 -12.40 2.28
N SER A 32 17.84 -12.07 3.45
CA SER A 32 17.18 -13.07 4.30
C SER A 32 15.80 -13.40 3.73
N GLN A 33 15.23 -14.55 4.09
CA GLN A 33 13.85 -14.88 3.72
C GLN A 33 12.85 -13.79 4.15
N ALA A 34 13.08 -13.17 5.31
CA ALA A 34 12.29 -12.03 5.77
C ALA A 34 12.42 -10.81 4.85
N GLY A 35 13.64 -10.53 4.37
CA GLY A 35 13.90 -9.46 3.42
C GLY A 35 13.28 -9.70 2.04
N GLU A 36 13.36 -10.92 1.54
CA GLU A 36 12.70 -11.34 0.31
C GLU A 36 11.18 -11.17 0.41
N LEU A 37 10.59 -11.62 1.53
CA LEU A 37 9.16 -11.46 1.78
C LEU A 37 8.75 -9.99 1.89
N ALA A 38 9.54 -9.16 2.56
CA ALA A 38 9.28 -7.73 2.68
C ALA A 38 9.31 -7.02 1.30
N LEU A 39 10.25 -7.40 0.44
CA LEU A 39 10.30 -6.91 -0.94
C LEU A 39 9.11 -7.39 -1.77
N ALA A 40 8.71 -8.65 -1.63
CA ALA A 40 7.54 -9.18 -2.32
C ALA A 40 6.27 -8.39 -1.96
N PHE A 41 6.01 -8.13 -0.68
CA PHE A 41 4.88 -7.32 -0.25
C PHE A 41 4.94 -5.87 -0.75
N ALA A 42 6.13 -5.27 -0.75
CA ALA A 42 6.30 -3.93 -1.30
C ALA A 42 5.99 -3.89 -2.80
N VAL A 43 6.46 -4.87 -3.56
CA VAL A 43 6.15 -5.00 -5.00
C VAL A 43 4.66 -5.21 -5.23
N GLU A 44 3.99 -6.08 -4.48
CA GLU A 44 2.53 -6.27 -4.56
C GLU A 44 1.75 -4.98 -4.27
N THR A 45 2.22 -4.20 -3.29
CA THR A 45 1.63 -2.89 -2.96
C THR A 45 1.80 -1.91 -4.11
N PHE A 46 2.99 -1.83 -4.71
CA PHE A 46 3.22 -0.96 -5.88
C PHE A 46 2.42 -1.42 -7.10
N TRP A 47 2.28 -2.73 -7.32
CA TRP A 47 1.45 -3.29 -8.38
C TRP A 47 -0.02 -2.91 -8.20
N SER A 48 -0.52 -2.92 -6.96
CA SER A 48 -1.88 -2.48 -6.65
C SER A 48 -2.11 -1.02 -7.02
N ILE A 49 -1.14 -0.13 -6.75
CA ILE A 49 -1.20 1.28 -7.18
C ILE A 49 -1.25 1.37 -8.71
N ALA A 50 -0.43 0.59 -9.41
CA ALA A 50 -0.37 0.62 -10.87
C ALA A 50 -1.69 0.18 -11.52
N ILE A 51 -2.32 -0.89 -11.01
CA ILE A 51 -3.64 -1.34 -11.48
C ILE A 51 -4.71 -0.27 -11.28
N GLU A 52 -4.75 0.33 -10.09
CA GLU A 52 -5.71 1.39 -9.78
C GLU A 52 -5.49 2.62 -10.67
N ALA A 53 -4.24 2.99 -10.94
CA ALA A 53 -3.89 4.08 -11.83
C ALA A 53 -4.28 3.79 -13.29
N GLU A 54 -4.03 2.57 -13.78
CA GLU A 54 -4.45 2.15 -15.13
C GLU A 54 -5.98 2.20 -15.27
N THR A 55 -6.71 1.69 -14.29
CA THR A 55 -8.18 1.71 -14.29
C THR A 55 -8.71 3.14 -14.24
N LEU A 56 -8.07 4.03 -13.46
CA LEU A 56 -8.39 5.45 -13.45
C LEU A 56 -8.16 6.11 -14.81
N VAL A 57 -7.03 5.85 -15.47
CA VAL A 57 -6.74 6.39 -16.81
C VAL A 57 -7.82 5.95 -17.80
N ASN A 58 -8.17 4.67 -17.81
CA ASN A 58 -9.22 4.14 -18.69
C ASN A 58 -10.59 4.81 -18.41
N ALA A 59 -10.92 5.05 -17.15
CA ALA A 59 -12.17 5.74 -16.78
C ALA A 59 -12.17 7.22 -17.22
N ILE A 60 -11.02 7.89 -17.16
CA ILE A 60 -10.84 9.27 -17.65
C ILE A 60 -10.96 9.33 -19.18
N GLU A 61 -10.37 8.37 -19.89
CA GLU A 61 -10.49 8.31 -21.35
C GLU A 61 -11.97 8.12 -21.77
N GLN A 62 -12.70 7.24 -21.08
CA GLN A 62 -14.13 7.05 -21.31
C GLN A 62 -14.97 8.30 -21.03
N LEU A 63 -14.57 9.16 -20.09
CA LEU A 63 -15.27 10.42 -19.81
C LEU A 63 -15.29 11.39 -21.00
N ALA A 64 -14.30 11.32 -21.89
CA ALA A 64 -14.22 12.19 -23.06
C ALA A 64 -15.38 11.95 -24.04
N ASP A 65 -15.74 10.68 -24.23
CA ASP A 65 -16.79 10.24 -25.17
C ASP A 65 -18.14 9.96 -24.49
N ALA A 66 -18.19 10.03 -23.16
CA ALA A 66 -19.38 9.71 -22.37
C ALA A 66 -20.56 10.68 -22.61
N THR A 67 -21.75 10.09 -22.68
CA THR A 67 -23.02 10.83 -22.64
C THR A 67 -23.21 11.52 -21.29
N SER A 68 -24.13 12.49 -21.22
CA SER A 68 -24.42 13.20 -19.97
C SER A 68 -24.87 12.28 -18.84
N GLU A 69 -25.55 11.17 -19.16
CA GLU A 69 -26.04 10.18 -18.20
C GLU A 69 -24.91 9.30 -17.64
N GLU A 70 -23.94 8.93 -18.47
CA GLU A 70 -22.78 8.09 -18.08
C GLU A 70 -21.72 8.86 -17.29
N ARG A 71 -21.60 10.18 -17.53
CA ARG A 71 -20.58 11.02 -16.90
C ARG A 71 -20.64 11.04 -15.38
N ALA A 72 -21.83 10.93 -14.79
CA ALA A 72 -21.97 10.91 -13.33
C ALA A 72 -21.33 9.63 -12.75
N ALA A 73 -21.68 8.47 -13.30
CA ALA A 73 -21.15 7.18 -12.86
C ALA A 73 -19.63 7.06 -13.09
N LEU A 74 -19.15 7.51 -14.26
CA LEU A 74 -17.71 7.51 -14.55
C LEU A 74 -16.92 8.46 -13.65
N ARG A 75 -17.50 9.61 -13.28
CA ARG A 75 -16.88 10.53 -12.32
C ARG A 75 -16.77 9.87 -10.94
N ASP A 76 -17.82 9.22 -10.47
CA ASP A 76 -17.82 8.52 -9.18
C ASP A 76 -16.77 7.39 -9.18
N LEU A 77 -16.65 6.65 -10.28
CA LEU A 77 -15.61 5.64 -10.47
C LEU A 77 -14.20 6.24 -10.39
N CYS A 78 -13.94 7.35 -11.09
CA CYS A 78 -12.66 8.05 -11.03
C CYS A 78 -12.32 8.51 -9.61
N VAL A 79 -13.30 9.05 -8.89
CA VAL A 79 -13.13 9.45 -7.48
C VAL A 79 -12.82 8.24 -6.61
N GLY A 80 -13.48 7.11 -6.83
CA GLY A 80 -13.20 5.84 -6.16
C GLY A 80 -11.75 5.38 -6.31
N HIS A 81 -11.22 5.34 -7.54
CA HIS A 81 -9.83 4.98 -7.79
C HIS A 81 -8.84 5.99 -7.16
N CYS A 82 -9.15 7.29 -7.21
CA CYS A 82 -8.33 8.30 -6.54
C CYS A 82 -8.26 8.08 -5.03
N ILE A 83 -9.37 7.68 -4.39
CA ILE A 83 -9.40 7.35 -2.97
C ILE A 83 -8.55 6.10 -2.70
N ALA A 84 -8.71 5.03 -3.49
CA ALA A 84 -7.94 3.80 -3.35
C ALA A 84 -6.43 4.05 -3.44
N ILE A 85 -5.98 4.77 -4.47
CA ILE A 85 -4.56 5.16 -4.65
C ILE A 85 -4.05 5.96 -3.45
N ARG A 86 -4.83 6.93 -2.96
CA ARG A 86 -4.46 7.74 -1.78
C ARG A 86 -4.33 6.90 -0.52
N THR A 87 -5.23 5.94 -0.30
CA THR A 87 -5.17 5.02 0.83
C THR A 87 -3.91 4.16 0.78
N ILE A 88 -3.58 3.60 -0.38
CA ILE A 88 -2.37 2.79 -0.53
C ILE A 88 -1.11 3.67 -0.34
N LEU A 89 -1.08 4.87 -0.92
CA LEU A 89 0.04 5.80 -0.75
C LEU A 89 0.24 6.25 0.70
N ALA A 90 -0.85 6.50 1.44
CA ALA A 90 -0.79 6.81 2.86
C ALA A 90 -0.13 5.66 3.65
N ALA A 91 -0.53 4.41 3.37
CA ALA A 91 0.09 3.24 3.98
C ALA A 91 1.59 3.12 3.66
N VAL A 92 1.98 3.32 2.39
CA VAL A 92 3.39 3.30 1.96
C VAL A 92 4.21 4.40 2.64
N ARG A 93 3.61 5.57 2.91
CA ARG A 93 4.25 6.68 3.62
C ARG A 93 4.30 6.52 5.13
N GLY A 94 3.69 5.46 5.67
CA GLY A 94 3.54 5.28 7.12
C GLY A 94 2.58 6.29 7.76
N GLU A 95 1.68 6.88 6.97
CA GLU A 95 0.61 7.72 7.49
C GLU A 95 -0.43 6.81 8.16
N THR A 96 -0.52 6.87 9.50
CA THR A 96 -1.50 6.08 10.25
C THR A 96 -2.90 6.47 9.83
N THR A 97 -3.75 5.49 9.54
CA THR A 97 -5.18 5.72 9.30
C THR A 97 -5.82 6.32 10.56
N GLU A 98 -6.84 7.18 10.43
CA GLU A 98 -7.52 7.78 11.60
C GLU A 98 -8.08 6.70 12.55
N GLU A 99 -8.43 5.52 12.03
CA GLU A 99 -8.86 4.35 12.80
C GLU A 99 -7.73 3.82 13.71
N GLU A 100 -6.50 3.75 13.21
CA GLU A 100 -5.34 3.36 14.01
C GLU A 100 -4.97 4.43 15.04
N LYS A 101 -5.03 5.73 14.68
CA LYS A 101 -4.84 6.84 15.63
C LYS A 101 -5.84 6.77 16.80
N THR A 102 -7.08 6.37 16.52
CA THR A 102 -8.13 6.24 17.53
C THR A 102 -7.93 5.01 18.42
N ARG A 103 -7.39 3.91 17.87
CA ARG A 103 -7.05 2.69 18.62
C ARG A 103 -5.95 2.93 19.65
N TRP A 104 -4.93 3.73 19.33
CA TRP A 104 -3.83 4.08 20.25
C TRP A 104 -4.18 5.18 21.25
N ARG A 105 -5.23 5.98 20.98
CA ARG A 105 -5.69 7.07 21.88
C ARG A 105 -6.53 6.61 23.07
N LYS A 106 -6.93 5.34 23.18
CA LYS A 106 -7.66 4.87 24.38
C LYS A 106 -6.70 4.80 25.57
N PRO A 107 -6.87 5.66 26.61
CA PRO A 107 -6.05 5.57 27.81
C PRO A 107 -6.38 4.27 28.54
N LYS A 108 -5.35 3.56 29.05
CA LYS A 108 -5.54 2.46 29.99
C LYS A 108 -6.31 2.98 31.20
N LEU A 109 -7.61 2.69 31.26
CA LEU A 109 -8.43 2.93 32.45
C LEU A 109 -7.80 2.18 33.61
N LYS A 110 -7.34 2.95 34.60
CA LYS A 110 -6.67 2.49 35.81
C LYS A 110 -7.47 1.35 36.45
N GLN A 111 -6.88 0.16 36.56
CA GLN A 111 -7.31 -0.83 37.53
C GLN A 111 -7.07 -0.22 38.91
N LYS A 112 -8.16 0.16 39.60
CA LYS A 112 -8.11 0.48 41.02
C LYS A 112 -8.08 -0.85 41.78
N HIS A 113 -7.03 -1.03 42.58
CA HIS A 113 -6.99 -1.97 43.69
C HIS A 113 -7.89 -1.48 44.83
#